data_AF-A0A4Q0AQV8-F1
#
_entry.id   AF-A0A4Q0AQV8-F1
#
_cell.length_a   1.000
_cell.length_b   1.000
_cell.length_c   1.000
_cell.angle_alpha   90.00
_cell.angle_beta   90.00
_cell.angle_gamma   90.00
#
_symmetry.space_group_name_H-M   'P 1'
#
loop_
_entity.id
_entity.type
_entity.pdbx_description
1 polymer ?
#
loop_
_entity_poly.entity_id
_entity_poly.type
_entity_poly.pdbx_seq_one_letter_code
_entity_poly.pdbx_strand_id
1 'polypeptide(L)'
;MTSPNIQLVSAIFANDPSKIKLLLDQGIDLNDYGFFNIPPLIRTVLYGKSKALQALIEGGADKNIKDKQGRTALEVAQKYNHPEIVKILLGN
;
A
#
# COMPACT_ATOMS: atom_id res chain seq x y z
N MET A 1 21.34 -8.74 -3.59
CA MET A 1 20.86 -7.34 -3.56
C MET A 1 19.35 -7.39 -3.66
N THR A 2 18.62 -7.19 -2.56
CA THR A 2 17.15 -7.18 -2.60
C THR A 2 16.70 -5.84 -3.16
N SER A 3 15.93 -5.87 -4.25
CA SER A 3 15.40 -4.67 -4.88
C SER A 3 14.62 -3.83 -3.85
N PRO A 4 14.67 -2.49 -3.91
CA PRO A 4 13.94 -1.59 -3.00
C PRO A 4 12.46 -1.99 -2.80
N ASN A 5 11.82 -2.48 -3.86
CA ASN A 5 10.43 -2.93 -3.85
C ASN A 5 10.19 -4.14 -2.93
N ILE A 6 11.17 -5.04 -2.82
CA ILE A 6 11.10 -6.19 -1.91
C ILE A 6 11.14 -5.69 -0.45
N GLN A 7 11.92 -4.65 -0.17
CA GLN A 7 12.00 -4.06 1.17
C GLN A 7 10.70 -3.36 1.54
N LEU A 8 10.09 -2.64 0.59
CA LEU A 8 8.77 -2.01 0.78
C LEU A 8 7.68 -3.05 1.03
N VAL A 9 7.65 -4.12 0.24
CA VAL A 9 6.70 -5.22 0.42
C VAL A 9 6.89 -5.89 1.79
N SER A 10 8.13 -6.14 2.21
CA SER A 10 8.43 -6.69 3.54
C SER A 10 7.94 -5.76 4.67
N ALA A 11 8.14 -4.44 4.54
CA ALA A 11 7.65 -3.46 5.50
C ALA A 11 6.11 -3.43 5.57
N ILE A 12 5.43 -3.56 4.43
CA ILE A 12 3.97 -3.70 4.36
C ILE A 12 3.50 -4.95 5.10
N PHE A 13 4.13 -6.11 4.87
CA PHE A 13 3.79 -7.35 5.56
C PHE A 13 3.97 -7.24 7.08
N ALA A 14 5.05 -6.57 7.51
CA ALA A 14 5.34 -6.28 8.92
C ALA A 14 4.38 -5.23 9.53
N ASN A 15 3.57 -4.54 8.71
CA ASN A 15 2.74 -3.41 9.13
C ASN A 15 3.56 -2.31 9.83
N ASP A 16 4.78 -2.06 9.34
CA ASP A 16 5.77 -1.15 9.93
C ASP A 16 5.78 0.21 9.19
N PRO A 17 5.03 1.22 9.68
CA PRO A 17 4.97 2.52 9.05
C PRO A 17 6.30 3.28 9.10
N SER A 18 7.14 3.05 10.11
CA SER A 18 8.43 3.73 10.25
C SER A 18 9.38 3.29 9.16
N LYS A 19 9.42 1.99 8.87
CA LYS A 19 10.22 1.45 7.77
C LYS A 19 9.71 1.91 6.41
N ILE A 20 8.39 2.02 6.24
CA ILE A 20 7.81 2.59 5.01
C ILE A 20 8.25 4.05 4.82
N LYS A 21 8.17 4.88 5.87
CA LYS A 21 8.64 6.28 5.82
C LYS A 21 10.12 6.39 5.48
N LEU A 22 10.96 5.58 6.10
CA LEU A 22 12.40 5.55 5.78
C LEU A 22 12.67 5.16 4.32
N LEU A 23 11.90 4.22 3.77
CA LEU A 23 11.99 3.81 2.38
C LEU A 23 11.49 4.91 1.41
N LEU A 24 10.45 5.64 1.80
CA LEU A 24 9.96 6.80 1.06
C LEU A 24 11.02 7.92 0.99
N ASP A 25 11.69 8.19 2.11
CA ASP A 25 12.76 9.20 2.19
C ASP A 25 13.96 8.85 1.30
N GLN A 26 14.15 7.57 0.98
CA GLN A 26 15.17 7.09 0.04
C GLN A 26 14.79 7.30 -1.44
N GLY A 27 13.62 7.89 -1.72
CA GLY A 27 13.15 8.16 -3.09
C GLY A 27 12.66 6.90 -3.80
N ILE A 28 12.18 5.91 -3.06
CA ILE A 28 11.59 4.70 -3.66
C ILE A 28 10.31 5.09 -4.40
N ASP A 29 10.19 4.63 -5.64
CA ASP A 29 8.97 4.80 -6.43
C ASP A 29 7.85 3.92 -5.87
N LEU A 30 6.83 4.57 -5.30
CA LEU A 30 5.63 3.93 -4.77
C LEU A 30 4.75 3.29 -5.85
N ASN A 31 4.99 3.62 -7.12
CA ASN A 31 4.28 3.06 -8.26
C ASN A 31 5.05 1.91 -8.91
N ASP A 32 6.28 1.60 -8.45
CA ASP A 32 6.97 0.39 -8.87
C ASP A 32 6.39 -0.83 -8.14
N TYR A 33 5.55 -1.53 -8.88
CA TYR A 33 4.73 -2.63 -8.38
C TYR A 33 5.50 -3.91 -8.02
N GLY A 34 6.82 -3.93 -8.27
CA GLY A 34 7.68 -5.08 -8.03
C GLY A 34 7.10 -6.39 -8.58
N PHE A 35 7.30 -7.49 -7.86
CA PHE A 35 6.72 -8.79 -8.25
C PHE A 35 5.19 -8.76 -8.14
N PHE A 36 4.53 -9.32 -9.16
CA PHE A 36 3.07 -9.45 -9.35
C PHE A 36 2.33 -8.24 -9.93
N ASN A 37 3.00 -7.11 -10.19
CA ASN A 37 2.36 -5.88 -10.71
C ASN A 37 1.16 -5.42 -9.85
N ILE A 38 1.26 -5.56 -8.51
CA ILE A 38 0.23 -5.12 -7.57
C ILE A 38 0.70 -3.83 -6.89
N PRO A 39 -0.05 -2.71 -7.00
CA PRO A 39 0.18 -1.49 -6.24
C PRO A 39 0.46 -1.74 -4.75
N PRO A 40 1.54 -1.17 -4.17
CA PRO A 40 1.81 -1.25 -2.74
C PRO A 40 0.59 -0.87 -1.90
N LEU A 41 -0.14 0.17 -2.32
CA LEU A 41 -1.38 0.59 -1.66
C LEU A 41 -2.43 -0.53 -1.65
N ILE A 42 -2.76 -1.12 -2.79
CA ILE A 42 -3.72 -2.23 -2.87
C ILE A 42 -3.23 -3.46 -2.09
N ARG A 43 -1.91 -3.69 -2.06
CA ARG A 43 -1.31 -4.78 -1.28
C ARG A 43 -1.56 -4.62 0.22
N THR A 44 -1.47 -3.40 0.76
CA THR A 44 -1.84 -3.16 2.17
C THR A 44 -3.29 -3.51 2.45
N VAL A 45 -4.19 -3.22 1.49
CA VAL A 45 -5.61 -3.56 1.60
C VAL A 45 -5.83 -5.06 1.62
N LEU A 46 -5.20 -5.80 0.71
CA LEU A 46 -5.31 -7.27 0.62
C LEU A 46 -4.87 -7.98 1.90
N TYR A 47 -3.92 -7.40 2.63
CA TYR A 47 -3.38 -7.98 3.86
C TYR A 47 -3.92 -7.34 5.15
N GLY A 48 -4.89 -6.42 5.06
CA GLY A 48 -5.44 -5.78 6.25
C GLY A 48 -4.49 -4.82 6.98
N LYS A 49 -3.47 -4.27 6.29
CA LYS A 49 -2.36 -3.53 6.91
C LYS A 49 -2.66 -2.04 7.01
N SER A 50 -3.51 -1.68 7.97
CA SER A 50 -4.00 -0.29 8.17
C SER A 50 -2.89 0.74 8.44
N LYS A 51 -1.90 0.42 9.27
CA LYS A 51 -0.79 1.35 9.57
C LYS A 51 0.11 1.58 8.35
N ALA A 52 0.41 0.50 7.64
CA ALA A 52 1.17 0.59 6.38
C ALA A 52 0.40 1.39 5.31
N LEU A 53 -0.91 1.17 5.20
CA LEU A 53 -1.79 1.92 4.30
C LEU A 53 -1.72 3.41 4.58
N GLN A 54 -1.85 3.79 5.86
CA GLN A 54 -1.78 5.20 6.27
C GLN A 54 -0.41 5.81 5.94
N ALA A 55 0.70 5.11 6.22
CA ALA A 55 2.03 5.60 5.89
C ALA A 55 2.25 5.80 4.39
N LEU A 56 1.71 4.92 3.55
CA LEU A 56 1.77 5.08 2.08
C LEU A 56 0.95 6.29 1.62
N ILE A 57 -0.25 6.48 2.18
CA ILE A 57 -1.11 7.63 1.87
C ILE A 57 -0.43 8.95 2.28
N GLU A 58 0.14 9.00 3.49
CA GLU A 58 0.91 10.16 3.98
C GLU A 58 2.15 10.41 3.11
N GLY A 59 2.73 9.35 2.54
CA GLY A 59 3.84 9.39 1.58
C GLY A 59 3.47 9.81 0.17
N GLY A 60 2.21 10.17 -0.10
CA GLY A 60 1.76 10.60 -1.43
C GLY A 60 1.44 9.46 -2.40
N ALA A 61 1.22 8.23 -1.91
CA ALA A 61 0.74 7.14 -2.77
C ALA A 61 -0.60 7.50 -3.43
N ASP A 62 -0.74 7.18 -4.71
CA ASP A 62 -1.98 7.41 -5.44
C ASP A 62 -3.11 6.49 -4.92
N LYS A 63 -4.12 7.10 -4.29
CA LYS A 63 -5.31 6.40 -3.77
C LYS A 63 -6.19 5.80 -4.86
N ASN A 64 -6.12 6.34 -6.08
CA ASN A 64 -6.93 5.92 -7.22
C ASN A 64 -6.23 4.89 -8.09
N ILE A 65 -5.04 4.44 -7.68
CA ILE A 65 -4.27 3.43 -8.40
C ILE A 65 -5.11 2.16 -8.56
N LYS A 66 -5.02 1.56 -9.75
CA LYS A 66 -5.78 0.36 -10.11
C LYS A 66 -4.86 -0.85 -10.16
N ASP A 67 -5.34 -2.00 -9.68
CA ASP A 67 -4.66 -3.27 -9.90
C ASP A 67 -4.85 -3.78 -11.34
N LYS A 68 -4.27 -4.94 -11.65
CA LYS A 68 -4.44 -5.61 -12.95
C LYS A 68 -5.89 -5.91 -13.35
N GLN A 69 -6.81 -5.96 -12.38
CA GLN A 69 -8.23 -6.19 -12.61
C GLN A 69 -9.02 -4.87 -12.75
N GLY A 70 -8.33 -3.73 -12.79
CA GLY A 70 -8.96 -2.42 -12.88
C GLY A 70 -9.57 -1.92 -11.57
N ARG A 71 -9.27 -2.58 -10.44
CA ARG A 71 -9.86 -2.27 -9.13
C ARG A 71 -8.98 -1.33 -8.34
N THR A 72 -9.60 -0.36 -7.69
CA THR A 72 -8.98 0.57 -6.73
C THR A 72 -8.79 -0.07 -5.36
N ALA A 73 -7.97 0.56 -4.52
CA ALA A 73 -7.82 0.16 -3.12
C ALA A 73 -9.16 0.12 -2.36
N LEU A 74 -10.09 1.03 -2.66
CA LEU A 74 -11.40 1.09 -2.01
C LEU A 74 -12.30 -0.08 -2.41
N GLU A 75 -12.37 -0.41 -3.70
CA GLU A 75 -13.17 -1.55 -4.18
C GLU A 75 -12.66 -2.88 -3.61
N VAL A 76 -11.33 -3.02 -3.47
CA VAL A 76 -10.73 -4.19 -2.82
C VAL A 76 -11.11 -4.20 -1.34
N ALA A 77 -11.02 -3.09 -0.62
CA ALA A 77 -11.35 -3.02 0.80
C ALA A 77 -12.81 -3.40 1.08
N GLN A 78 -13.74 -2.98 0.21
CA GLN A 78 -15.15 -3.34 0.27
C GLN A 78 -15.36 -4.83 0.02
N LYS A 79 -14.71 -5.40 -1.00
CA LYS A 79 -14.83 -6.82 -1.35
C LYS A 79 -14.36 -7.76 -0.21
N TYR A 80 -13.30 -7.39 0.50
CA TYR A 80 -12.72 -8.20 1.58
C TYR A 80 -13.27 -7.85 2.98
N ASN A 81 -14.27 -6.97 3.05
CA ASN A 81 -14.91 -6.52 4.30
C ASN A 81 -13.91 -5.98 5.33
N HIS A 82 -13.08 -5.02 4.92
CA HIS A 82 -12.11 -4.33 5.79
C HIS A 82 -12.59 -2.91 6.18
N PRO A 83 -13.52 -2.77 7.14
CA PRO A 83 -14.15 -1.47 7.45
C PRO A 83 -13.15 -0.41 7.91
N GLU A 84 -12.12 -0.80 8.67
CA GLU A 84 -11.07 0.13 9.13
C GLU A 84 -10.23 0.69 7.96
N ILE A 85 -9.94 -0.12 6.95
CA ILE A 85 -9.24 0.31 5.74
C ILE A 85 -10.15 1.21 4.90
N VAL A 86 -11.44 0.88 4.78
CA VAL A 86 -12.42 1.72 4.08
C VAL A 86 -12.46 3.12 4.69
N LYS A 87 -12.49 3.23 6.03
CA LYS A 87 -12.42 4.53 6.72
C LYS A 87 -11.15 5.32 6.38
N ILE A 88 -9.99 4.66 6.40
CA ILE A 88 -8.71 5.29 6.05
C ILE A 88 -8.71 5.80 4.60
N LEU A 89 -9.25 5.01 3.66
CA LEU A 89 -9.28 5.34 2.24
C LEU A 89 -10.26 6.47 1.91
N LEU A 90 -11.44 6.46 2.52
CA LEU A 90 -12.46 7.49 2.30
C LEU A 90 -12.03 8.87 2.81
N GLY A 91 -11.00 8.91 3.67
CA GLY A 91 -10.67 10.13 4.40
C GLY A 91 -11.73 10.36 5.47
N ASN A 92 -11.27 10.62 6.69
CA ASN A 92 -12.17 11.05 7.75
C ASN A 92 -12.80 12.40 7.38
#